data_AF-A0A087SGB7-F1
#
_entry.id   AF-A0A087SGB7-F1
#
_cell.length_a   1.000
_cell.length_b   1.000
_cell.length_c   1.000
_cell.angle_alpha   90.00
_cell.angle_beta   90.00
_cell.angle_gamma   90.00
#
_symmetry.space_group_name_H-M   'P 1'
#
loop_
_entity.id
_entity.type
_entity.pdbx_description
1 polymer ?
#
loop_
_entity_poly.entity_id
_entity_poly.type
_entity_poly.pdbx_seq_one_letter_code
_entity_poly.pdbx_strand_id
1 'polypeptide(L)'
;TAADVAFCTEGTYVRYLRARHWHVHKAARMLEATLTWRAEYKPYELRWSRVQHDVDKGKLYILKGTDNAGRPVILMRPRLETIQDNEARLRFLVYTLERAAQLGDSSQILREYFNPEHLDDSMGGKVPIDDAWNTEAYGKRMSALDFDVDTALMGADLELTSIRNKAAGAE
;
A
#
# COMPACT_ATOMS: atom_id res chain seq x y z
N THR A 1 -15.65 -2.49 -7.41
CA THR A 1 -16.02 -2.96 -6.06
C THR A 1 -15.66 -1.89 -5.03
N ALA A 2 -16.04 -1.99 -3.75
CA ALA A 2 -15.54 -1.04 -2.74
C ALA A 2 -14.03 -1.04 -2.60
N ALA A 3 -13.39 -2.20 -2.74
CA ALA A 3 -11.95 -2.28 -2.77
C ALA A 3 -11.34 -1.49 -3.94
N ASP A 4 -11.98 -1.47 -5.10
CA ASP A 4 -11.52 -0.66 -6.23
C ASP A 4 -11.73 0.83 -5.99
N VAL A 5 -12.85 1.22 -5.39
CA VAL A 5 -13.11 2.64 -5.05
C VAL A 5 -12.13 3.14 -4.00
N ALA A 6 -11.88 2.36 -2.95
CA ALA A 6 -10.87 2.66 -1.94
C ALA A 6 -9.45 2.73 -2.53
N PHE A 7 -9.16 1.93 -3.56
CA PHE A 7 -7.86 1.95 -4.24
C PHE A 7 -7.69 3.16 -5.17
N CYS A 8 -8.75 3.57 -5.87
CA CYS A 8 -8.74 4.60 -6.90
C CYS A 8 -8.81 6.03 -6.32
N THR A 9 -7.83 6.38 -5.50
CA THR A 9 -7.66 7.72 -4.93
C THR A 9 -6.96 8.68 -5.90
N GLU A 10 -6.97 9.98 -5.61
CA GLU A 10 -6.20 10.99 -6.36
C GLU A 10 -4.72 10.62 -6.44
N GLY A 11 -4.13 10.20 -5.32
CA GLY A 11 -2.74 9.74 -5.26
C GLY A 11 -2.48 8.52 -6.16
N THR A 12 -3.45 7.59 -6.26
CA THR A 12 -3.39 6.48 -7.22
C THR A 12 -3.34 7.00 -8.64
N TYR A 13 -4.26 7.86 -9.05
CA TYR A 13 -4.26 8.37 -10.43
C TYR A 13 -2.96 9.08 -10.79
N VAL A 14 -2.42 9.92 -9.90
CA VAL A 14 -1.13 10.59 -10.11
C VAL A 14 0.02 9.60 -10.25
N ARG A 15 0.06 8.51 -9.46
CA ARG A 15 1.08 7.45 -9.60
C ARG A 15 1.07 6.83 -10.99
N TYR A 16 -0.10 6.46 -11.51
CA TYR A 16 -0.21 5.83 -12.84
C TYR A 16 0.13 6.81 -13.97
N LEU A 17 -0.27 8.08 -13.83
CA LEU A 17 0.11 9.13 -14.77
C LEU A 17 1.62 9.32 -14.80
N ARG A 18 2.27 9.48 -13.65
CA ARG A 18 3.73 9.61 -13.55
C ARG A 18 4.46 8.40 -14.14
N ALA A 19 4.02 7.18 -13.81
CA ALA A 19 4.60 5.93 -14.32
C ALA A 19 4.47 5.76 -15.85
N ARG A 20 3.64 6.57 -16.50
CA ARG A 20 3.44 6.58 -17.95
C ARG A 20 3.70 7.96 -18.57
N HIS A 21 4.56 8.76 -17.93
CA HIS A 21 4.98 10.08 -18.43
C HIS A 21 3.79 10.99 -18.79
N TRP A 22 2.76 10.99 -17.94
CA TRP A 22 1.51 11.75 -18.11
C TRP A 22 0.70 11.38 -19.36
N HIS A 23 1.01 10.26 -20.01
CA HIS A 23 0.22 9.76 -21.13
C HIS A 23 -1.07 9.09 -20.65
N VAL A 24 -2.15 9.86 -20.62
CA VAL A 24 -3.47 9.46 -20.06
C VAL A 24 -3.93 8.08 -20.52
N HIS A 25 -3.94 7.81 -21.83
CA HIS A 25 -4.41 6.51 -22.34
C HIS A 25 -3.55 5.32 -21.88
N LYS A 26 -2.21 5.48 -21.80
CA LYS A 26 -1.32 4.42 -21.32
C LYS A 26 -1.47 4.22 -19.80
N ALA A 27 -1.66 5.30 -19.05
CA ALA A 27 -1.92 5.26 -17.61
C ALA A 27 -3.25 4.55 -17.31
N ALA A 28 -4.32 4.90 -18.04
CA ALA A 28 -5.64 4.28 -17.91
C ALA A 28 -5.58 2.77 -18.19
N ARG A 29 -4.95 2.35 -19.29
CA ARG A 29 -4.76 0.91 -19.60
C ARG A 29 -3.98 0.17 -18.52
N MET A 30 -2.96 0.81 -17.94
CA MET A 30 -2.19 0.21 -16.85
C MET A 30 -3.03 0.08 -15.57
N LEU A 31 -3.82 1.10 -15.24
CA LEU A 31 -4.72 1.07 -14.09
C LEU A 31 -5.80 -0.01 -14.26
N GLU A 32 -6.41 -0.09 -15.43
CA GLU A 32 -7.39 -1.13 -15.77
C GLU A 32 -6.81 -2.54 -15.56
N ALA A 33 -5.62 -2.80 -16.11
CA ALA A 33 -4.93 -4.08 -15.92
C ALA A 33 -4.66 -4.39 -14.44
N THR A 34 -4.30 -3.38 -13.63
CA THR A 34 -4.14 -3.57 -12.19
C THR A 34 -5.48 -3.85 -11.51
N LEU A 35 -6.57 -3.18 -11.87
CA LEU A 35 -7.89 -3.45 -11.30
C LEU A 35 -8.37 -4.86 -11.63
N THR A 36 -8.14 -5.36 -12.85
CA THR A 36 -8.41 -6.76 -13.21
C THR A 36 -7.61 -7.71 -12.31
N TRP A 37 -6.31 -7.50 -12.17
CA TRP A 37 -5.47 -8.32 -11.29
C TRP A 37 -5.93 -8.25 -9.83
N ARG A 38 -6.33 -7.07 -9.33
CA ARG A 38 -6.83 -6.91 -7.95
C ARG A 38 -8.12 -7.68 -7.73
N ALA A 39 -9.01 -7.73 -8.71
CA ALA A 39 -10.25 -8.50 -8.62
C ALA A 39 -9.99 -10.02 -8.53
N GLU A 40 -8.97 -10.50 -9.24
CA GLU A 40 -8.58 -11.92 -9.22
C GLU A 40 -7.76 -12.29 -7.98
N TYR A 41 -6.72 -11.52 -7.65
CA TYR A 41 -5.76 -11.81 -6.59
C TYR A 41 -6.22 -11.37 -5.20
N LYS A 42 -7.10 -10.36 -5.13
CA LYS A 42 -7.72 -9.82 -3.90
C LYS A 42 -6.70 -9.41 -2.81
N PRO A 43 -5.74 -8.53 -3.12
CA PRO A 43 -4.70 -8.13 -2.18
C PRO A 43 -5.26 -7.49 -0.89
N TYR A 44 -6.44 -6.87 -0.97
CA TYR A 44 -7.16 -6.27 0.15
C TYR A 44 -7.71 -7.29 1.16
N GLU A 45 -7.76 -8.58 0.83
CA GLU A 45 -8.14 -9.67 1.75
C GLU A 45 -6.94 -10.26 2.51
N LEU A 46 -5.70 -9.87 2.15
CA LEU A 46 -4.50 -10.36 2.85
C LEU A 46 -4.46 -9.82 4.28
N ARG A 47 -4.27 -10.71 5.24
CA ARG A 47 -4.22 -10.40 6.68
C ARG A 47 -2.91 -10.89 7.28
N TRP A 48 -2.40 -10.12 8.23
CA TRP A 48 -1.20 -10.38 9.00
C TRP A 48 -1.15 -11.82 9.52
N SER A 49 -2.24 -12.27 10.14
CA SER A 49 -2.37 -13.60 10.73
C SER A 49 -2.09 -14.75 9.74
N ARG A 50 -2.25 -14.50 8.44
CA ARG A 50 -2.04 -15.49 7.36
C ARG A 50 -0.71 -15.35 6.64
N VAL A 51 0.00 -14.24 6.82
CA VAL A 51 1.21 -13.91 6.03
C VAL A 51 2.44 -13.61 6.86
N GLN A 52 2.35 -13.58 8.19
CA GLN A 52 3.42 -13.26 9.16
C GLN A 52 4.63 -14.23 9.18
N HIS A 53 4.93 -14.89 8.08
CA HIS A 53 6.11 -15.72 7.91
C HIS A 53 7.39 -14.88 8.00
N ASP A 54 8.47 -15.46 8.53
CA ASP A 54 9.81 -14.86 8.60
C ASP A 54 9.92 -13.52 9.35
N VAL A 55 8.90 -13.15 10.13
CA VAL A 55 8.87 -11.89 10.89
C VAL A 55 9.94 -11.87 11.97
N ASP A 56 10.14 -12.99 12.66
CA ASP A 56 11.18 -13.14 13.69
C ASP A 56 12.59 -12.97 13.12
N LYS A 57 12.75 -13.23 11.82
CA LYS A 57 14.00 -13.02 11.11
C LYS A 57 14.07 -11.63 10.49
N GLY A 58 13.02 -10.81 10.59
CA GLY A 58 12.91 -9.47 10.03
C GLY A 58 13.34 -9.40 8.56
N LYS A 59 13.00 -10.41 7.76
CA LYS A 59 13.34 -10.49 6.34
C LYS A 59 12.76 -9.29 5.57
N LEU A 60 11.52 -8.96 5.86
CA LEU A 60 10.79 -7.88 5.22
C LEU A 60 10.03 -7.12 6.31
N TYR A 61 10.29 -5.82 6.40
CA TYR A 61 9.83 -5.03 7.54
C TYR A 61 9.53 -3.60 7.11
N ILE A 62 8.33 -3.11 7.43
CA ILE A 62 8.01 -1.68 7.27
C ILE A 62 8.57 -0.94 8.48
N LEU A 63 9.47 0.01 8.29
CA LEU A 63 10.05 0.76 9.40
C LEU A 63 8.97 1.61 10.11
N LYS A 64 9.21 1.95 11.38
CA LYS A 64 8.34 2.85 12.16
C LYS A 64 8.53 4.32 11.74
N GLY A 65 9.70 4.65 11.20
CA GLY A 65 10.03 5.96 10.66
C GLY A 65 9.78 6.07 9.16
N THR A 66 9.73 7.30 8.70
CA THR A 66 9.71 7.66 7.28
C THR A 66 11.09 8.15 6.85
N ASP A 67 11.30 8.24 5.54
CA ASP A 67 12.43 8.99 5.01
C ASP A 67 12.21 10.52 5.13
N ASN A 68 13.16 11.29 4.64
CA ASN A 68 13.12 12.76 4.64
C ASN A 68 11.88 13.34 3.93
N ALA A 69 11.28 12.61 2.99
CA ALA A 69 10.10 13.02 2.23
C ALA A 69 8.79 12.45 2.82
N GLY A 70 8.82 11.94 4.04
CA GLY A 70 7.64 11.37 4.69
C GLY A 70 7.17 10.04 4.09
N ARG A 71 8.00 9.38 3.25
CA ARG A 71 7.63 8.12 2.60
C ARG A 71 7.86 6.94 3.56
N PRO A 72 6.95 5.96 3.57
CA PRO A 72 7.16 4.72 4.32
C PRO A 72 8.33 3.94 3.73
N VAL A 73 9.19 3.42 4.60
CA VAL A 73 10.40 2.69 4.20
C VAL A 73 10.24 1.21 4.48
N ILE A 74 10.47 0.39 3.45
CA ILE A 74 10.52 -1.07 3.60
C ILE A 74 11.99 -1.49 3.63
N LEU A 75 12.38 -2.17 4.70
CA LEU A 75 13.66 -2.86 4.80
C LEU A 75 13.51 -4.30 4.34
N MET A 76 14.30 -4.69 3.34
CA MET A 76 14.36 -6.06 2.83
C MET A 76 15.76 -6.63 3.06
N ARG A 77 15.82 -7.82 3.66
CA ARG A 77 17.05 -8.57 3.95
C ARG A 77 16.99 -9.94 3.28
N PRO A 78 17.30 -10.05 1.97
CA PRO A 78 17.13 -11.28 1.19
C PRO A 78 17.86 -12.50 1.76
N ARG A 79 18.99 -12.30 2.45
CA ARG A 79 19.76 -13.38 3.10
C ARG A 79 18.96 -14.14 4.17
N LEU A 80 17.86 -13.57 4.65
CA LEU A 80 17.02 -14.14 5.72
C LEU A 80 15.76 -14.83 5.18
N GLU A 81 15.69 -15.08 3.87
CA GLU A 81 14.63 -15.86 3.23
C GLU A 81 14.52 -17.27 3.81
N THR A 82 13.37 -17.60 4.41
CA THR A 82 13.09 -18.97 4.83
C THR A 82 11.79 -19.56 4.34
N ILE A 83 10.97 -18.80 3.59
CA ILE A 83 9.79 -19.33 2.92
C ILE A 83 10.23 -20.10 1.66
N GLN A 84 10.00 -21.41 1.65
CA GLN A 84 10.24 -22.26 0.49
C GLN A 84 9.13 -22.16 -0.57
N ASP A 85 7.90 -21.92 -0.12
CA ASP A 85 6.75 -21.74 -1.01
C ASP A 85 6.79 -20.36 -1.70
N ASN A 86 6.90 -20.39 -3.03
CA ASN A 86 6.91 -19.19 -3.85
C ASN A 86 5.63 -18.35 -3.68
N GLU A 87 4.47 -19.00 -3.51
CA GLU A 87 3.20 -18.30 -3.38
C GLU A 87 3.09 -17.60 -2.03
N ALA A 88 3.38 -18.29 -0.92
CA ALA A 88 3.45 -17.67 0.40
C ALA A 88 4.45 -16.49 0.43
N ARG A 89 5.61 -16.63 -0.23
CA ARG A 89 6.59 -15.55 -0.34
C ARG A 89 6.03 -14.35 -1.10
N LEU A 90 5.36 -14.58 -2.22
CA LEU A 90 4.73 -13.52 -3.01
C LEU A 90 3.61 -12.83 -2.22
N ARG A 91 2.77 -13.58 -1.52
CA ARG A 91 1.71 -13.05 -0.66
C ARG A 91 2.26 -12.15 0.44
N PHE A 92 3.36 -12.54 1.09
CA PHE A 92 3.99 -11.71 2.11
C PHE A 92 4.57 -10.41 1.54
N LEU A 93 5.19 -10.47 0.36
CA LEU A 93 5.70 -9.28 -0.34
C LEU A 93 4.55 -8.33 -0.74
N VAL A 94 3.50 -8.85 -1.38
CA VAL A 94 2.34 -8.06 -1.79
C VAL A 94 1.66 -7.45 -0.58
N TYR A 95 1.44 -8.22 0.49
CA TYR A 95 0.90 -7.70 1.75
C TYR A 95 1.72 -6.52 2.26
N THR A 96 3.04 -6.67 2.37
CA THR A 96 3.92 -5.61 2.88
C THR A 96 3.84 -4.35 2.02
N LEU A 97 3.84 -4.50 0.69
CA LEU A 97 3.75 -3.38 -0.24
C LEU A 97 2.39 -2.65 -0.14
N GLU A 98 1.28 -3.38 -0.03
CA GLU A 98 -0.06 -2.79 0.13
C GLU A 98 -0.16 -1.99 1.43
N ARG A 99 0.35 -2.52 2.55
CA ARG A 99 0.35 -1.82 3.84
C ARG A 99 1.23 -0.58 3.81
N ALA A 100 2.40 -0.67 3.20
CA ALA A 100 3.28 0.49 3.04
C ALA A 100 2.61 1.57 2.17
N ALA A 101 1.95 1.20 1.07
CA ALA A 101 1.27 2.16 0.20
C ALA A 101 0.11 2.91 0.88
N GLN A 102 -0.44 2.37 1.97
CA GLN A 102 -1.53 2.97 2.76
C GLN A 102 -1.02 3.90 3.89
N LEU A 103 0.20 3.69 4.37
CA LEU A 103 0.75 4.44 5.51
C LEU A 103 1.14 5.89 5.19
N GLY A 104 1.39 6.18 3.91
CA GLY A 104 1.58 7.55 3.45
C GLY A 104 0.33 8.03 2.72
N ASP A 105 -0.22 9.19 3.09
CA ASP A 105 -1.12 9.89 2.19
C ASP A 105 -0.29 10.32 0.98
N SER A 106 -0.26 9.42 0.00
CA SER A 106 0.48 9.61 -1.23
C SER A 106 0.06 10.88 -1.95
N SER A 107 -1.18 11.37 -1.79
CA SER A 107 -1.59 12.61 -2.41
C SER A 107 -0.96 13.82 -1.71
N GLN A 108 -0.94 13.85 -0.38
CA GLN A 108 -0.29 14.88 0.41
C GLN A 108 1.24 14.87 0.20
N ILE A 109 1.87 13.70 0.30
CA ILE A 109 3.32 13.55 0.09
C ILE A 109 3.72 13.92 -1.34
N LEU A 110 2.92 13.53 -2.34
CA LEU A 110 3.18 13.95 -3.73
C LEU A 110 3.06 15.46 -3.88
N ARG A 111 2.06 16.10 -3.27
CA ARG A 111 1.89 17.56 -3.35
C ARG A 111 3.04 18.32 -2.68
N GLU A 112 3.53 17.82 -1.55
CA GLU A 112 4.53 18.51 -0.74
C GLU A 112 5.96 18.30 -1.26
N TYR A 113 6.27 17.11 -1.79
CA TYR A 113 7.65 16.72 -2.11
C TYR A 113 7.92 16.44 -3.60
N PHE A 114 6.89 16.39 -4.47
CA PHE A 114 7.14 16.17 -5.91
C PHE A 114 7.43 17.50 -6.63
N ASN A 115 8.71 17.82 -6.79
CA ASN A 115 9.17 18.82 -7.73
C ASN A 115 9.60 18.12 -9.05
N PRO A 116 8.89 18.33 -10.17
CA PRO A 116 9.22 17.68 -11.44
C PRO A 116 10.56 18.14 -12.04
N GLU A 117 11.10 19.28 -11.62
CA GLU A 117 12.38 19.83 -12.09
C GLU A 117 13.56 19.47 -11.16
N HIS A 118 13.29 19.01 -9.93
CA HIS A 118 14.30 18.66 -8.94
C HIS A 118 13.86 17.45 -8.10
N LEU A 119 14.32 16.27 -8.50
CA LEU A 119 14.16 15.04 -7.72
C LEU A 119 15.19 15.04 -6.59
N ASP A 120 14.75 15.21 -5.34
CA ASP A 120 15.59 15.09 -4.15
C ASP A 120 16.23 13.69 -4.09
N ASP A 121 17.56 13.65 -4.16
CA ASP A 121 18.40 12.45 -4.13
C ASP A 121 19.07 12.23 -2.75
N SER A 122 18.74 13.07 -1.75
CA SER A 122 19.28 12.92 -0.41
C SER A 122 18.69 11.69 0.29
N MET A 123 19.56 10.74 0.63
CA MET A 123 19.20 9.57 1.45
C MET A 123 19.29 9.94 2.94
N GLY A 124 18.21 9.75 3.70
CA GLY A 124 18.16 10.02 5.14
C GLY A 124 16.77 9.87 5.76
N GLY A 125 16.70 9.80 7.09
CA GLY A 125 15.45 9.71 7.86
C GLY A 125 15.69 9.42 9.35
N LYS A 126 14.65 9.58 10.18
CA LYS A 126 14.69 9.22 11.62
C LYS A 126 14.08 7.84 11.82
N VAL A 127 14.91 6.80 11.76
CA VAL A 127 14.50 5.44 12.13
C VAL A 127 15.05 5.16 13.52
N PRO A 128 14.20 4.99 14.55
CA PRO A 128 14.68 4.54 15.85
C PRO A 128 15.19 3.09 15.71
N ILE A 129 16.51 2.93 15.63
CA ILE A 129 17.18 1.62 15.46
C ILE A 129 16.95 0.72 16.67
N ASP A 130 16.85 1.31 17.86
CA ASP A 130 16.69 0.60 19.12
C ASP A 130 15.39 -0.24 19.18
N ASP A 131 14.36 0.20 18.45
CA ASP A 131 13.06 -0.50 18.34
C ASP A 131 12.90 -1.28 17.01
N ALA A 132 13.91 -1.26 16.13
CA ALA A 132 13.76 -1.73 14.74
C ALA A 132 13.47 -3.23 14.60
N TRP A 133 13.62 -4.00 15.68
CA TRP A 133 13.50 -5.46 15.69
C TRP A 133 12.51 -5.99 16.72
N ASN A 134 11.61 -5.15 17.24
CA ASN A 134 10.54 -5.60 18.11
C ASN A 134 9.43 -6.29 17.28
N THR A 135 9.57 -7.60 17.08
CA THR A 135 8.69 -8.42 16.23
C THR A 135 7.27 -8.49 16.76
N GLU A 136 7.09 -8.51 18.08
CA GLU A 136 5.78 -8.50 18.73
C GLU A 136 5.06 -7.16 18.49
N ALA A 137 5.74 -6.04 18.74
CA ALA A 137 5.17 -4.72 18.50
C ALA A 137 4.88 -4.49 17.01
N TYR A 138 5.74 -5.02 16.12
CA TYR A 138 5.49 -5.01 14.69
C TYR A 138 4.22 -5.77 14.34
N GLY A 139 4.07 -7.01 14.82
CA GLY A 139 2.90 -7.83 14.53
C GLY A 139 1.60 -7.19 15.02
N LYS A 140 1.61 -6.57 16.21
CA LYS A 140 0.47 -5.79 16.73
C LYS A 140 0.13 -4.63 15.80
N ARG A 141 1.13 -3.88 15.32
CA ARG A 141 0.91 -2.77 14.38
C ARG A 141 0.37 -3.25 13.03
N MET A 142 0.92 -4.33 12.48
CA MET A 142 0.45 -4.88 11.20
C MET A 142 -1.01 -5.39 11.33
N SER A 143 -1.35 -5.99 12.46
CA SER A 143 -2.73 -6.39 12.77
C SER A 143 -3.67 -5.19 12.93
N ALA A 144 -3.19 -4.08 13.48
CA ALA A 144 -3.98 -2.84 13.55
C ALA A 144 -4.23 -2.25 12.15
N LEU A 145 -3.23 -2.27 11.26
CA LEU A 145 -3.40 -1.82 9.87
C LEU A 145 -4.40 -2.68 9.09
N ASP A 146 -4.51 -3.97 9.42
CA ASP A 146 -5.56 -4.82 8.85
C ASP A 146 -6.97 -4.28 9.19
N PHE A 147 -7.17 -3.86 10.43
CA PHE A 147 -8.44 -3.27 10.89
C PHE A 147 -8.74 -1.92 10.24
N ASP A 148 -7.72 -1.08 10.04
CA ASP A 148 -7.87 0.20 9.33
C ASP A 148 -8.34 -0.02 7.89
N VAL A 149 -7.84 -1.07 7.23
CA VAL A 149 -8.31 -1.46 5.89
C VAL A 149 -9.74 -1.95 5.90
N ASP A 150 -10.13 -2.78 6.86
CA ASP A 150 -11.52 -3.23 6.99
C ASP A 150 -12.47 -2.02 7.14
N THR A 151 -12.07 -1.05 7.97
CA THR A 151 -12.82 0.19 8.18
C THR A 151 -12.92 1.02 6.90
N ALA A 152 -11.82 1.18 6.16
CA ALA A 152 -11.80 1.92 4.90
C ALA A 152 -12.67 1.25 3.81
N LEU A 153 -12.64 -0.08 3.73
CA LEU A 153 -13.47 -0.84 2.79
C LEU A 153 -14.96 -0.68 3.10
N MET A 154 -15.34 -0.75 4.38
CA MET A 154 -16.72 -0.49 4.80
C MET A 154 -17.18 0.93 4.44
N GLY A 155 -16.32 1.94 4.66
CA GLY A 155 -16.61 3.32 4.25
C GLY A 155 -16.85 3.45 2.74
N ALA A 156 -16.00 2.83 1.93
CA ALA A 156 -16.14 2.83 0.47
C ALA A 156 -17.41 2.11 -0.01
N ASP A 157 -17.81 1.01 0.63
CA ASP A 157 -19.06 0.30 0.32
C ASP A 157 -20.30 1.17 0.59
N LEU A 158 -20.29 1.92 1.69
CA LEU A 158 -21.37 2.87 2.02
C LEU A 158 -21.46 4.00 0.98
N GLU A 159 -20.33 4.58 0.57
CA GLU A 159 -20.30 5.61 -0.47
C GLU A 159 -20.81 5.09 -1.82
N LEU A 160 -20.33 3.91 -2.24
CA LEU A 160 -20.80 3.25 -3.47
C LEU A 160 -22.31 3.01 -3.46
N THR A 161 -22.84 2.56 -2.32
CA THR A 161 -24.27 2.34 -2.15
C THR A 161 -25.05 3.65 -2.26
N SER A 162 -24.55 4.73 -1.64
CA SER A 162 -25.13 6.07 -1.76
C SER A 162 -25.17 6.56 -3.20
N ILE A 163 -24.07 6.41 -3.95
CA ILE A 163 -23.98 6.81 -5.36
C ILE A 163 -24.99 6.04 -6.21
N ARG A 164 -25.09 4.72 -6.02
CA ARG A 164 -26.05 3.87 -6.75
C ARG A 164 -27.50 4.28 -6.47
N ASN A 165 -27.83 4.54 -5.21
CA ASN A 165 -29.18 4.97 -4.83
C ASN A 165 -29.54 6.35 -5.43
N LYS A 166 -28.60 7.30 -5.45
CA LYS A 166 -28.80 8.60 -6.11
C LYS A 166 -29.04 8.45 -7.61
N ALA A 167 -28.30 7.56 -8.28
CA ALA A 167 -28.47 7.30 -9.71
C ALA A 167 -29.84 6.65 -10.01
N ALA A 168 -30.30 5.73 -9.16
CA ALA A 168 -31.58 5.05 -9.32
C ALA A 168 -32.81 5.93 -9.01
N GLY A 169 -32.66 6.96 -8.18
CA GLY A 169 -33.74 7.92 -7.85
C GLY A 169 -33.77 9.18 -8.73
N ALA A 170 -32.91 9.24 -9.76
CA ALA A 170 -32.86 10.33 -10.74
C ALA A 170 -33.60 9.99 -12.06
N GLU A 171 -34.25 8.82 -12.12
CA GLU A 171 -35.22 8.40 -13.15
C GLU A 171 -36.66 8.62 -12.65
#